data_AF-A0A7X9CBK0-F1
#
_entry.id   AF-A0A7X9CBK0-F1
#
_cell.length_a   1.000
_cell.length_b   1.000
_cell.length_c   1.000
_cell.angle_alpha   90.00
_cell.angle_beta   90.00
_cell.angle_gamma   90.00
#
_symmetry.space_group_name_H-M   'P 1'
#
loop_
_entity.id
_entity.type
_entity.pdbx_description
1 polymer ?
#
loop_
_entity_poly.entity_id
_entity_poly.type
_entity_poly.pdbx_seq_one_letter_code
_entity_poly.pdbx_strand_id
1 'polypeptide(L)'
;QKARAFTAELVTLLSRDAPDIEVRLIDERLTTVSAHKALHSSGRKGRKHRQVVDQVAAVMILQQALDVERSTGARTGEKVEPTPVQETTQEDA
;
A
#
# COMPACT_ATOMS: atom_id res chain seq x y z
N GLN A 1 8.63 6.84 -5.21
CA GLN A 1 7.79 7.96 -5.71
C GLN A 1 6.40 7.50 -6.14
N LYS A 2 6.24 6.55 -7.08
CA LYS A 2 4.91 6.13 -7.59
C LYS A 2 3.92 5.66 -6.51
N ALA A 3 4.36 4.85 -5.54
CA ALA A 3 3.50 4.36 -4.46
C ALA A 3 2.93 5.51 -3.61
N ARG A 4 3.76 6.50 -3.24
CA ARG A 4 3.30 7.66 -2.45
C ARG A 4 2.29 8.52 -3.22
N ALA A 5 2.52 8.75 -4.52
CA ALA A 5 1.59 9.50 -5.37
C ALA A 5 0.23 8.79 -5.50
N PHE A 6 0.25 7.49 -5.83
CA PHE A 6 -0.97 6.67 -5.89
C PHE A 6 -1.74 6.67 -4.57
N THR A 7 -1.01 6.61 -3.45
CA THR A 7 -1.63 6.60 -2.12
C THR A 7 -2.28 7.93 -1.79
N ALA A 8 -1.67 9.06 -2.14
CA ALA A 8 -2.26 10.38 -1.95
C ALA A 8 -3.57 10.53 -2.75
N GLU A 9 -3.60 10.05 -4.00
CA GLU A 9 -4.81 10.02 -4.82
C GLU A 9 -5.89 9.12 -4.18
N LEU A 10 -5.51 7.93 -3.73
CA LEU A 10 -6.43 6.98 -3.08
C LEU A 10 -7.03 7.55 -1.80
N VAL A 11 -6.22 8.19 -0.95
CA VAL A 11 -6.69 8.81 0.29
C VAL A 11 -7.65 9.96 0.00
N THR A 12 -7.39 10.75 -1.04
CA THR A 12 -8.28 11.84 -1.47
C THR A 12 -9.65 11.29 -1.90
N LEU A 13 -9.66 10.18 -2.64
CA LEU A 13 -10.90 9.51 -3.05
C LEU A 13 -11.65 8.94 -1.85
N LEU A 14 -10.96 8.21 -0.97
CA LEU A 14 -11.59 7.58 0.21
C LEU A 14 -12.09 8.61 1.22
N SER A 15 -11.42 9.76 1.36
CA SER A 15 -11.88 10.82 2.26
C SER A 15 -13.27 11.36 1.90
N ARG A 16 -13.69 11.22 0.64
CA ARG A 16 -15.00 11.68 0.16
C ARG A 16 -16.09 10.64 0.37
N ASP A 17 -15.79 9.38 0.07
CA ASP A 17 -16.80 8.32 -0.02
C ASP A 17 -16.79 7.35 1.17
N ALA A 18 -15.67 7.25 1.90
CA ALA A 18 -15.46 6.31 3.01
C ALA A 18 -14.42 6.85 4.01
N PRO A 19 -14.74 7.93 4.76
CA PRO A 19 -13.77 8.65 5.61
C PRO A 19 -13.21 7.80 6.77
N ASP A 20 -13.89 6.70 7.13
CA ASP A 20 -13.44 5.79 8.19
C ASP A 20 -12.37 4.79 7.73
N ILE A 21 -12.06 4.74 6.42
CA ILE A 21 -11.04 3.84 5.88
C ILE A 21 -9.66 4.51 5.92
N GLU A 22 -8.78 3.99 6.78
CA GLU A 22 -7.39 4.41 6.83
C GLU A 22 -6.55 3.78 5.71
N VAL A 23 -5.64 4.56 5.14
CA VAL A 23 -4.61 4.05 4.23
C VAL A 23 -3.25 4.15 4.90
N ARG A 24 -2.53 3.02 4.97
CA ARG A 24 -1.23 2.93 5.61
C ARG A 24 -0.20 2.34 4.66
N LEU A 25 0.96 2.99 4.56
CA LEU A 25 2.07 2.55 3.73
C LEU A 25 3.00 1.63 4.52
N ILE A 26 3.33 0.49 3.93
CA ILE A 26 4.26 -0.50 4.47
C ILE A 26 5.44 -0.61 3.50
N ASP A 27 6.66 -0.66 4.04
CA ASP A 27 7.85 -0.88 3.22
C ASP A 27 7.94 -2.36 2.81
N GLU A 28 7.92 -2.63 1.51
CA GLU A 28 8.04 -3.98 0.94
C GLU A 28 9.38 -4.64 1.30
N ARG A 29 10.43 -3.88 1.63
CA ARG A 29 11.73 -4.42 2.06
C ARG A 29 11.68 -5.07 3.43
N LEU A 30 10.67 -4.77 4.24
CA LEU A 30 10.42 -5.50 5.48
C LEU A 30 9.96 -6.94 5.19
N THR A 31 9.61 -7.28 3.94
CA THR A 31 9.19 -8.64 3.60
C THR A 31 10.33 -9.65 3.73
N THR A 32 10.01 -10.81 4.31
CA THR A 32 11.01 -11.87 4.50
C THR A 32 11.57 -12.34 3.15
N VAL A 33 12.86 -12.67 3.12
CA VAL A 33 13.55 -13.23 1.93
C VAL A 33 12.84 -14.50 1.39
N SER A 34 12.11 -15.21 2.24
CA SER A 34 11.26 -16.36 1.91
C SER A 34 10.13 -16.00 0.94
N ALA A 35 9.48 -14.85 1.14
CA ALA A 35 8.42 -14.33 0.27
C ALA A 35 8.96 -14.00 -1.13
N HIS A 36 10.14 -13.37 -1.20
CA HIS A 36 10.83 -13.09 -2.46
C HIS A 36 11.22 -14.36 -3.25
N LYS A 37 11.57 -15.47 -2.56
CA LYS A 37 11.91 -16.74 -3.23
C LYS A 37 10.71 -17.40 -3.90
N ALA A 38 9.50 -17.26 -3.35
CA ALA A 38 8.26 -17.78 -3.95
C ALA A 38 7.92 -17.11 -5.30
N LEU A 39 8.40 -15.87 -5.52
CA LEU A 39 8.23 -15.13 -6.78
C LEU A 39 9.18 -15.60 -7.89
N HIS A 40 10.17 -16.43 -7.56
CA HIS A 40 11.29 -16.74 -8.47
C HIS A 40 11.31 -18.17 -9.01
N SER A 41 10.16 -18.84 -9.09
CA SER A 41 10.05 -20.13 -9.77
C SER A 41 8.85 -20.20 -10.70
N SER A 42 9.07 -20.00 -12.00
CA SER A 42 8.72 -20.99 -13.04
C SER A 42 8.97 -20.43 -14.44
N GLY A 43 9.67 -21.19 -15.27
CA GLY A 43 9.94 -20.86 -16.69
C GLY A 43 8.71 -20.91 -17.59
N ARG A 44 7.65 -20.14 -17.27
CA ARG A 44 6.42 -20.00 -18.09
C ARG A 44 6.23 -18.55 -18.53
N LYS A 45 5.60 -18.38 -19.71
CA LYS A 45 5.48 -17.12 -20.47
C LYS A 45 5.02 -15.90 -19.63
N GLY A 46 6.00 -15.09 -19.22
CA GLY A 46 5.99 -13.64 -19.01
C GLY A 46 4.87 -13.02 -18.17
N ARG A 47 3.68 -12.82 -18.76
CA ARG A 47 2.64 -11.92 -18.22
C ARG A 47 1.68 -12.58 -17.23
N LYS A 48 1.18 -13.79 -17.55
CA LYS A 48 0.28 -14.54 -16.65
C LYS A 48 1.02 -14.97 -15.37
N HIS A 49 2.28 -15.36 -15.52
CA HIS A 49 3.13 -15.71 -14.37
C HIS A 49 3.34 -14.50 -13.46
N ARG A 50 3.69 -13.34 -14.03
CA ARG A 50 3.85 -12.09 -13.27
C ARG A 50 2.58 -11.69 -12.51
N GLN A 51 1.39 -11.82 -13.08
CA GLN A 51 0.14 -11.52 -12.36
C GLN A 51 -0.07 -12.43 -11.13
N VAL A 52 0.19 -13.73 -11.26
CA VAL A 52 0.08 -14.67 -10.13
C VAL A 52 1.12 -14.36 -9.06
N VAL A 53 2.34 -14.06 -9.49
CA VAL A 53 3.45 -13.65 -8.62
C VAL A 53 3.09 -12.37 -7.84
N ASP A 54 2.58 -11.33 -8.51
CA ASP A 54 2.15 -10.08 -7.86
C ASP A 54 1.03 -10.33 -6.83
N GLN A 55 0.07 -11.21 -7.13
CA GLN A 55 -1.00 -11.57 -6.19
C GLN A 55 -0.46 -12.28 -4.95
N VAL A 56 0.44 -13.26 -5.14
CA VAL A 56 1.07 -13.98 -4.02
C VAL A 56 1.89 -13.01 -3.16
N ALA A 57 2.64 -12.09 -3.78
CA ALA A 57 3.37 -11.05 -3.06
C ALA A 57 2.44 -10.18 -2.23
N ALA A 58 1.31 -9.75 -2.79
CA ALA A 58 0.32 -8.93 -2.07
C ALA A 58 -0.26 -9.66 -0.84
N VAL A 59 -0.58 -10.95 -0.97
CA VAL A 59 -1.06 -11.77 0.15
C VAL A 59 0.01 -11.89 1.24
N MET A 60 1.28 -12.10 0.86
CA MET A 60 2.39 -12.22 1.81
C MET A 60 2.63 -10.90 2.57
N ILE A 61 2.61 -9.76 1.88
CA ILE A 61 2.71 -8.44 2.50
C ILE A 61 1.58 -8.25 3.52
N LEU A 62 0.34 -8.58 3.15
CA LEU A 62 -0.81 -8.46 4.05
C LEU A 62 -0.65 -9.36 5.28
N GLN A 63 -0.28 -10.63 5.09
CA GLN A 63 -0.11 -11.57 6.20
C GLN A 63 0.93 -11.06 7.21
N GLN A 64 2.07 -10.58 6.71
CA GLN A 64 3.10 -10.01 7.56
C GLN A 64 2.59 -8.79 8.34
N ALA A 65 1.86 -7.88 7.68
CA ALA A 65 1.29 -6.72 8.36
C ALA A 65 0.38 -7.16 9.52
N LEU A 66 -0.50 -8.13 9.28
CA LEU A 66 -1.41 -8.67 10.29
C LEU A 66 -0.66 -9.35 11.46
N ASP A 67 0.46 -10.02 11.18
CA ASP A 67 1.28 -10.65 12.22
C ASP A 67 2.02 -9.62 13.08
N VAL A 68 2.49 -8.52 12.49
CA VAL A 68 3.05 -7.38 13.22
C VAL A 68 1.98 -6.71 14.08
N GLU A 69 0.77 -6.49 13.56
CA GLU A 69 -0.33 -5.90 14.34
C GLU A 69 -0.71 -6.79 15.53
N ARG A 70 -0.77 -8.11 15.31
CA ARG A 70 -1.13 -9.08 16.37
C ARG A 70 -0.09 -9.14 17.48
N SER A 71 1.19 -9.00 17.14
CA SER A 71 2.29 -9.06 18.11
C SER A 71 2.53 -7.75 18.86
N THR A 72 2.28 -6.61 18.21
CA THR A 72 2.53 -5.27 18.79
C THR A 72 1.29 -4.61 19.37
N GLY A 73 0.10 -5.03 18.96
CA GLY A 73 -1.17 -4.37 19.31
C GLY A 73 -1.41 -3.04 18.59
N ALA A 74 -0.53 -2.63 17.69
CA ALA A 74 -0.61 -1.36 16.96
C ALA A 74 -0.76 -1.58 15.46
N ARG A 75 -1.40 -0.64 14.76
CA ARG A 75 -1.56 -0.69 13.30
C ARG A 75 -0.22 -0.59 12.59
N THR A 76 0.03 -1.45 11.60
CA THR A 76 1.30 -1.50 10.88
C THR A 76 1.37 -0.39 9.83
N GLY A 77 2.57 0.15 9.59
CA GLY A 77 2.83 1.12 8.53
C GLY A 77 2.59 2.59 8.91
N GLU A 78 2.98 3.47 8.00
CA GLU A 78 2.83 4.94 8.09
C GLU A 78 1.43 5.33 7.63
N LYS A 79 0.62 5.94 8.50
CA LYS A 79 -0.69 6.50 8.10
C LYS A 79 -0.47 7.65 7.12
N VAL A 80 -1.17 7.61 5.99
CA VAL A 80 -1.15 8.69 5.00
C VAL A 80 -2.38 9.54 5.20
N GLU A 81 -2.16 10.79 5.56
CA GLU A 81 -3.24 11.77 5.73
C GLU A 81 -3.65 12.37 4.37
N PRO A 82 -4.93 12.72 4.18
CA PRO A 82 -5.36 13.48 3.02
C PRO A 82 -4.62 14.82 3.01
N THR A 83 -3.98 15.16 1.90
CA THR A 83 -3.49 16.53 1.69
C THR A 83 -4.72 17.44 1.70
N PRO A 84 -4.83 18.42 2.63
CA PRO A 84 -5.90 19.39 2.57
C PRO A 84 -5.75 20.14 1.24
N VAL A 85 -6.78 20.10 0.40
CA VAL A 85 -6.86 20.99 -0.75
C VAL A 85 -6.90 22.40 -0.17
N GLN A 86 -5.78 23.12 -0.21
CA GLN A 86 -5.79 24.53 0.13
C GLN A 86 -6.61 25.20 -0.97
N GLU A 87 -7.87 25.55 -0.66
CA GLU A 87 -8.62 26.51 -1.44
C GLU A 87 -7.80 27.80 -1.44
N THR A 88 -7.07 28.03 -2.54
CA THR A 88 -6.54 29.35 -2.87
C THR A 88 -7.73 30.28 -2.98
N THR A 89 -8.08 30.93 -1.88
CA THR A 89 -8.86 32.15 -1.89
C THR A 89 -7.96 33.19 -2.53
N GLN A 90 -8.08 33.31 -3.85
CA GLN A 90 -7.59 34.44 -4.60
C GLN A 90 -8.50 35.62 -4.21
N GLU A 91 -8.15 36.31 -3.13
CA GLU A 91 -8.70 37.63 -2.83
C GLU A 91 -8.20 38.59 -3.91
N ASP A 92 -9.11 39.01 -4.78
CA ASP A 92 -8.95 40.13 -5.70
C ASP A 92 -8.55 41.38 -4.89
N ALA A 93 -7.41 41.98 -5.26
CA ALA A 93 -6.97 43.30 -4.82
C ALA A 93 -6.65 44.17 -6.03
#